data_AF-A0A969CWF9-F1
#
_entry.id   AF-A0A969CWF9-F1
#
_cell.length_a   1.000
_cell.length_b   1.000
_cell.length_c   1.000
_cell.angle_alpha   90.00
_cell.angle_beta   90.00
_cell.angle_gamma   90.00
#
_symmetry.space_group_name_H-M   'P 1'
#
loop_
_entity.id
_entity.type
_entity.pdbx_description
1 polymer ?
#
loop_
_entity_poly.entity_id
_entity_poly.type
_entity_poly.pdbx_seq_one_letter_code
_entity_poly.pdbx_strand_id
1 'polypeptide(L)' 'MKDFQTIAPEALQGAILATHHLEPLHLPWLKAAAGVICEAGGITSHGAILARELGRPAIVARGTF' A
#
# COMPACT_ATOMS: atom_id res chain seq x y z
N MET A 1 -3.38 -14.54 0.25
CA MET A 1 -3.10 -13.34 1.08
C MET A 1 -4.41 -12.89 1.71
N LYS A 2 -4.42 -12.45 2.97
CA LYS A 2 -5.64 -11.98 3.66
C LYS A 2 -5.93 -10.53 3.27
N ASP A 3 -7.20 -10.18 3.07
CA ASP A 3 -7.62 -8.81 2.80
C ASP A 3 -7.35 -7.93 4.03
N PHE A 4 -6.43 -6.97 3.91
CA PHE A 4 -6.15 -6.01 4.99
C PHE A 4 -7.34 -5.08 5.28
N GLN A 5 -8.39 -5.11 4.47
CA GLN A 5 -9.61 -4.34 4.74
C GLN A 5 -10.37 -4.85 5.98
N THR A 6 -10.09 -6.08 6.45
CA THR A 6 -10.71 -6.62 7.67
C THR A 6 -10.04 -6.12 8.96
N ILE A 7 -8.86 -5.50 8.86
CA ILE A 7 -8.18 -4.91 10.02
C ILE A 7 -8.51 -3.43 10.12
N ALA A 8 -8.66 -2.93 11.34
CA ALA A 8 -8.84 -1.51 11.58
C ALA A 8 -7.57 -0.74 11.13
N PRO A 9 -7.68 0.42 10.45
CA PRO A 9 -6.52 1.17 9.98
C PRO A 9 -5.50 1.47 11.08
N GLU A 10 -5.97 1.79 12.29
CA GLU A 10 -5.14 2.15 13.44
C GLU A 10 -4.17 1.01 13.83
N ALA A 11 -4.54 -0.23 13.54
CA ALA A 11 -3.68 -1.40 13.79
C ALA A 11 -2.43 -1.45 12.88
N LEU A 12 -2.39 -0.67 11.79
CA LEU A 12 -1.25 -0.58 10.89
C LEU A 12 -0.24 0.49 11.30
N GLN A 13 -0.45 1.19 12.41
CA GLN A 13 0.48 2.23 12.84
C GLN A 13 1.87 1.65 13.10
N GLY A 14 2.87 2.11 12.34
CA GLY A 14 4.24 1.59 12.40
C GLY A 14 4.48 0.31 11.58
N ALA A 15 3.44 -0.30 10.99
CA ALA A 15 3.55 -1.51 10.20
C ALA A 15 3.78 -1.22 8.70
N ILE A 16 4.32 -2.20 7.97
CA ILE A 16 4.42 -2.16 6.51
C ILE A 16 3.22 -2.88 5.91
N LEU A 17 2.47 -2.18 5.06
CA LEU A 17 1.33 -2.75 4.33
C LEU A 17 1.85 -3.47 3.07
N ALA A 18 1.74 -4.79 3.04
CA ALA A 18 2.05 -5.58 1.84
C ALA A 18 0.74 -6.05 1.19
N THR A 19 0.57 -5.75 -0.10
CA THR A 19 -0.63 -6.13 -0.85
C THR A 19 -0.29 -6.38 -2.32
N HIS A 20 -1.15 -7.12 -3.02
CA HIS A 20 -1.01 -7.31 -4.46
C HIS A 20 -1.35 -6.02 -5.22
N HIS A 21 -2.39 -5.30 -4.81
CA HIS A 21 -2.88 -4.10 -5.51
C HIS A 21 -3.34 -3.00 -4.53
N LEU A 22 -3.30 -1.76 -5.00
CA LEU A 22 -3.75 -0.57 -4.27
C LEU A 22 -4.71 0.26 -5.13
N GLU A 23 -5.80 0.68 -4.50
CA GLU A 23 -6.85 1.51 -5.06
C GLU A 23 -7.04 2.76 -4.17
N PRO A 24 -7.64 3.84 -4.68
CA PRO A 24 -7.94 5.03 -3.89
C PRO A 24 -8.77 4.74 -2.63
N LEU A 25 -9.62 3.71 -2.64
CA LEU A 25 -10.40 3.31 -1.47
C LEU A 25 -9.54 2.80 -0.31
N HIS A 26 -8.33 2.31 -0.59
CA HIS A 26 -7.40 1.80 0.41
C HIS A 26 -6.66 2.90 1.19
N LEU A 27 -6.94 4.17 0.87
CA LEU A 27 -6.28 5.32 1.46
C LEU A 27 -6.29 5.36 3.01
N PRO A 28 -7.35 4.95 3.73
CA PRO A 28 -7.32 4.93 5.20
C PRO A 28 -6.21 4.05 5.77
N TRP A 29 -6.05 2.83 5.26
CA TRP A 29 -4.99 1.91 5.66
C TRP A 29 -3.61 2.40 5.21
N LEU A 30 -3.54 2.94 3.99
CA LEU A 30 -2.30 3.51 3.46
C LEU A 30 -1.87 4.77 4.22
N LYS A 31 -2.78 5.47 4.91
CA LYS A 31 -2.53 6.61 5.81
C LYS A 31 -2.17 6.20 7.24
N ALA A 32 -2.41 4.96 7.63
CA ALA A 32 -1.95 4.43 8.92
C ALA A 32 -0.59 3.71 8.84
N ALA A 33 -0.32 2.98 7.75
CA ALA A 33 0.90 2.18 7.56
C ALA A 33 2.22 2.96 7.40
N ALA A 34 3.30 2.62 8.09
CA ALA A 34 4.59 3.31 7.96
C ALA A 34 5.20 3.28 6.53
N GLY A 35 4.85 2.27 5.73
CA GLY A 35 5.28 2.13 4.34
C GLY A 35 4.47 1.06 3.63
N VAL A 36 4.69 0.90 2.32
CA VAL A 36 3.89 0.00 1.48
C VAL A 36 4.71 -0.82 0.49
N ILE A 37 4.31 -2.07 0.29
CA ILE A 37 4.84 -2.98 -0.73
C ILE A 37 3.66 -3.41 -1.61
N CYS A 38 3.80 -3.21 -2.92
CA CYS A 38 2.77 -3.55 -3.91
C CYS A 38 3.36 -4.47 -5.00
N GLU A 39 2.75 -5.64 -5.19
CA GLU A 39 3.21 -6.66 -6.16
C GLU A 39 2.69 -6.44 -7.58
N ALA A 40 1.73 -5.54 -7.76
CA ALA A 40 1.25 -5.10 -9.06
C ALA A 40 1.42 -3.59 -9.24
N GLY A 41 1.84 -3.19 -10.44
CA GLY A 41 1.95 -1.80 -10.86
C GLY A 41 3.36 -1.42 -11.30
N GLY A 42 3.63 -0.13 -11.24
CA GLY A 42 4.91 0.47 -11.59
C GLY A 42 5.01 1.88 -11.04
N ILE A 43 5.99 2.65 -11.49
CA ILE A 43 6.25 4.01 -10.99
C ILE A 43 5.10 5.00 -11.22
N THR A 44 4.12 4.69 -12.08
CA THR A 44 2.93 5.54 -12.32
C THR A 44 1.63 4.92 -11.79
N SER A 45 1.70 3.84 -11.03
CA SER A 45 0.52 3.18 -10.46
C SER A 45 -0.06 3.96 -9.27
N HIS A 46 -1.33 3.68 -8.93
CA HIS A 46 -1.98 4.21 -7.73
C HIS A 46 -1.14 4.02 -6.47
N GLY A 47 -0.59 2.81 -6.25
CA GLY A 47 0.26 2.54 -5.10
C GLY A 47 1.51 3.43 -5.04
N ALA A 48 2.15 3.66 -6.19
CA ALA A 48 3.33 4.52 -6.26
C ALA A 48 2.99 6.01 -6.11
N ILE A 49 1.90 6.49 -6.74
CA ILE A 49 1.49 7.90 -6.69
C ILE A 49 1.02 8.26 -5.28
N LEU A 50 0.08 7.50 -4.72
CA LEU A 50 -0.48 7.75 -3.39
C LEU A 50 0.58 7.70 -2.30
N ALA A 51 1.56 6.78 -2.40
CA ALA A 51 2.64 6.73 -1.42
C ALA A 51 3.52 7.99 -1.43
N ARG A 52 3.81 8.55 -2.61
CA ARG A 52 4.57 9.80 -2.74
C ARG A 52 3.77 11.00 -2.24
N GLU A 53 2.48 11.06 -2.54
CA GLU A 53 1.58 12.10 -2.03
C GLU A 53 1.48 12.08 -0.50
N LEU A 54 1.52 10.89 0.11
CA LEU A 54 1.49 10.70 1.56
C LEU A 54 2.88 10.81 2.22
N GLY A 55 3.95 11.00 1.45
CA GLY A 55 5.32 11.07 1.97
C GLY A 55 5.83 9.75 2.57
N ARG A 56 5.35 8.61 2.07
CA ARG A 56 5.66 7.28 2.60
C ARG A 56 6.58 6.48 1.69
N PRO A 57 7.54 5.72 2.26
CA PRO A 57 8.33 4.77 1.49
C PRO A 57 7.45 3.72 0.82
N ALA A 58 7.71 3.46 -0.47
CA ALA A 58 6.99 2.44 -1.23
C ALA A 58 7.93 1.62 -2.12
N ILE A 59 7.71 0.32 -2.12
CA ILE A 59 8.25 -0.60 -3.13
C ILE A 59 7.08 -1.04 -4.01
N VAL A 60 7.16 -0.74 -5.30
CA VAL A 60 6.17 -1.17 -6.28
C VAL A 60 6.89 -1.91 -7.37
N ALA A 61 6.55 -3.18 -7.54
CA ALA A 61 7.09 -4.03 -8.59
C ALA A 61 5.93 -4.70 -9.33
N ARG A 62 6.17 -5.12 -10.57
CA ARG A 62 5.27 -6.03 -11.28
C ARG A 62 5.80 -7.44 -11.07
N GLY A 63 5.15 -8.21 -10.20
CA GLY A 63 5.40 -9.64 -10.05
C GLY A 63 5.18 -10.33 -11.40
N THR A 64 6.26 -10.82 -11.99
CA THR A 64 6.20 -11.69 -13.17
C THR A 64 6.57 -13.07 -12.64
N PHE A 65 5.56 -13.89 -12.36
CA PHE A 65 5.71 -15.29 -11.98
C PHE A 65 5.17 -16.16 -13.11
#